data_AF-A2DHP9-F1
#
_entry.id   AF-A2DHP9-F1
#
_cell.length_a   1.000
_cell.length_b   1.000
_cell.length_c   1.000
_cell.angle_alpha   90.00
_cell.angle_beta   90.00
_cell.angle_gamma   90.00
#
_symmetry.space_group_name_H-M   'P 1'
#
loop_
_entity.id
_entity.type
_entity.pdbx_description
1 polymer ?
#
loop_
_entity_poly.entity_id
_entity_poly.type
_entity_poly.pdbx_seq_one_letter_code
_entity_poly.pdbx_strand_id
1 'polypeptide(L)'
;MFLLFFSENQFKKSEYDECKGPNTYKDVNGTCTCLKNFPFGDPYSQQGCYVCNDQCHDNAKCIFPGKCECVDGLIGDGKSHCDLPIPKLLSVSPSKVSKINPTIITAEYEISSNFTAIAGYCRIGTLISKAEKVSRREFKCKVIPSETPIQRVSISFDNISWTEEALYIQFIENYAPETFQIVWQVWIFVIIIVGGVYLYFRTKKVEEKAEQFTKEEKKKFLEI
;
A
#
# COMPACT_ATOMS: atom_id res chain seq x y z
N MET A 1 -23.96 -43.26 84.73
CA MET A 1 -24.51 -42.19 83.87
C MET A 1 -23.34 -41.32 83.45
N PHE A 2 -22.65 -41.70 82.38
CA PHE A 2 -21.44 -41.04 81.88
C PHE A 2 -21.86 -39.98 80.85
N LEU A 3 -21.67 -38.71 81.18
CA LEU A 3 -21.84 -37.59 80.26
C LEU A 3 -20.58 -37.46 79.40
N LEU A 4 -20.64 -37.94 78.17
CA LEU A 4 -19.62 -37.70 77.16
C LEU A 4 -19.79 -36.29 76.62
N PHE A 5 -18.89 -35.40 76.99
CA PHE A 5 -18.70 -34.09 76.37
C PHE A 5 -18.12 -34.30 74.96
N PHE A 6 -18.96 -34.16 73.94
CA PHE A 6 -18.49 -34.00 72.57
C PHE A 6 -17.96 -32.56 72.42
N SER A 7 -16.63 -32.45 72.33
CA SER A 7 -15.95 -31.21 71.95
C SER A 7 -16.20 -30.95 70.47
N GLU A 8 -17.05 -29.98 70.16
CA GLU A 8 -17.17 -29.40 68.82
C GLU A 8 -15.83 -28.72 68.47
N ASN A 9 -14.98 -29.43 67.74
CA ASN A 9 -13.88 -28.81 67.01
C ASN A 9 -14.48 -27.92 65.92
N GLN A 10 -14.69 -26.65 66.24
CA GLN A 10 -14.88 -25.62 65.23
C GLN A 10 -13.57 -25.49 64.44
N PHE A 11 -13.51 -26.18 63.31
CA PHE A 11 -12.55 -25.89 62.26
C PHE A 11 -12.78 -24.43 61.84
N LYS A 12 -11.96 -23.51 62.37
CA LYS A 12 -11.79 -22.17 61.83
C LYS A 12 -11.43 -22.35 60.36
N LYS A 13 -12.37 -22.08 59.47
CA LYS A 13 -12.13 -21.94 58.02
C LYS A 13 -11.05 -20.88 57.90
N SER A 14 -9.81 -21.32 57.70
CA SER A 14 -8.69 -20.41 57.67
C SER A 14 -8.88 -19.51 56.47
N GLU A 15 -8.92 -18.20 56.73
CA GLU A 15 -8.96 -17.09 55.79
C GLU A 15 -7.65 -17.05 54.99
N TYR A 16 -7.36 -18.15 54.30
CA TYR A 16 -6.18 -18.37 53.48
C TYR A 16 -6.59 -18.06 52.05
N ASP A 17 -6.27 -16.83 51.61
CA ASP A 17 -5.99 -16.44 50.22
C ASP A 17 -6.68 -17.28 49.14
N GLU A 18 -8.01 -17.33 49.16
CA GLU A 18 -8.76 -17.83 48.01
C GLU A 18 -8.50 -16.88 46.84
N CYS A 19 -8.15 -17.44 45.70
CA CYS A 19 -7.97 -16.68 44.48
C CYS A 19 -9.23 -15.86 44.19
N LYS A 20 -9.08 -14.55 43.97
CA LYS A 20 -10.21 -13.60 43.91
C LYS A 20 -11.18 -13.89 42.76
N GLY A 21 -10.68 -14.44 41.66
CA GLY A 21 -11.46 -14.67 40.44
C GLY A 21 -12.27 -15.97 40.48
N PRO A 22 -13.49 -16.02 39.90
CA PRO A 22 -14.25 -17.27 39.79
C PRO A 22 -13.52 -18.32 38.94
N ASN A 23 -13.82 -19.59 39.20
CA ASN A 23 -13.24 -20.75 38.51
C ASN A 23 -11.71 -20.86 38.58
N THR A 24 -11.13 -20.41 39.69
CA THR A 24 -9.69 -20.49 39.96
C THR A 24 -9.40 -21.33 41.19
N TYR A 25 -8.17 -21.84 41.28
CA TYR A 25 -7.65 -22.49 42.48
C TYR A 25 -6.15 -22.18 42.64
N LYS A 26 -5.67 -22.24 43.89
CA LYS A 26 -4.26 -22.03 44.23
C LYS A 26 -3.49 -23.34 44.04
N ASP A 27 -2.46 -23.34 43.21
CA ASP A 27 -1.62 -24.51 42.96
C ASP A 27 -0.66 -24.79 44.14
N VAL A 28 0.14 -25.86 44.03
CA VAL A 28 1.14 -26.22 45.06
C VAL A 28 2.21 -25.16 45.29
N ASN A 29 2.40 -24.24 44.34
CA ASN A 29 3.35 -23.13 44.42
C ASN A 29 2.72 -21.86 45.00
N GLY A 30 1.44 -21.89 45.35
CA GLY A 30 0.73 -20.70 45.81
C GLY A 30 0.24 -19.78 44.69
N THR A 31 0.31 -20.20 43.43
CA THR A 31 -0.09 -19.42 42.24
C THR A 31 -1.54 -19.69 41.90
N CYS A 32 -2.33 -18.64 41.61
CA CYS A 32 -3.69 -18.79 41.14
C CYS A 32 -3.69 -19.32 39.71
N THR A 33 -4.40 -20.43 39.49
CA THR A 33 -4.52 -21.13 38.21
C THR A 33 -5.98 -21.39 37.87
N CYS A 34 -6.30 -21.49 36.59
CA CYS A 34 -7.65 -21.78 36.14
C CYS A 34 -8.02 -23.24 36.35
N LEU A 35 -9.28 -23.52 36.74
CA LEU A 35 -9.82 -24.87 36.76
C LEU A 35 -9.75 -25.51 35.35
N LYS A 36 -9.53 -26.83 35.29
CA LYS A 36 -9.36 -27.58 34.02
C LYS A 36 -10.48 -27.36 33.00
N ASN A 37 -11.72 -27.13 33.45
CA ASN A 37 -12.88 -26.93 32.59
C ASN A 37 -13.09 -25.46 32.16
N PHE A 38 -12.26 -24.53 32.67
CA PHE A 38 -12.36 -23.10 32.41
C PHE A 38 -10.98 -22.56 31.99
N PRO A 39 -10.44 -23.01 30.83
CA PRO A 39 -9.04 -22.77 30.49
C PRO A 39 -8.71 -21.34 30.04
N PHE A 40 -9.71 -20.47 29.86
CA PHE A 40 -9.53 -19.11 29.35
C PHE A 40 -9.65 -18.05 30.45
N GLY A 41 -9.03 -16.90 30.27
CA GLY A 41 -9.09 -15.76 31.20
C GLY A 41 -7.82 -15.56 32.02
N ASP A 42 -7.91 -14.66 32.99
CA ASP A 42 -6.82 -14.37 33.92
C ASP A 42 -7.28 -14.73 35.34
N PRO A 43 -6.62 -15.70 36.01
CA PRO A 43 -7.01 -16.13 37.35
C PRO A 43 -6.86 -15.05 38.43
N TYR A 44 -6.10 -13.98 38.18
CA TYR A 44 -5.95 -12.85 39.09
C TYR A 44 -6.96 -11.73 38.84
N SER A 45 -7.68 -11.78 37.71
CA SER A 45 -8.71 -10.80 37.37
C SER A 45 -10.00 -11.04 38.15
N GLN A 46 -10.83 -10.00 38.29
CA GLN A 46 -12.18 -10.13 38.88
C GLN A 46 -13.11 -11.01 38.05
N GLN A 47 -12.86 -11.11 36.74
CA GLN A 47 -13.60 -11.97 35.81
C GLN A 47 -13.23 -13.44 35.98
N GLY A 48 -12.02 -13.71 36.51
CA GLY A 48 -11.49 -15.03 36.72
C GLY A 48 -11.32 -15.80 35.42
N CYS A 49 -11.51 -17.12 35.51
CA CYS A 49 -11.41 -18.00 34.38
C CYS A 49 -12.80 -18.39 33.86
N TYR A 50 -12.91 -18.62 32.56
CA TYR A 50 -14.15 -18.92 31.87
C TYR A 50 -13.94 -19.96 30.77
N VAL A 51 -15.07 -20.47 30.27
CA VAL A 51 -15.14 -21.37 29.13
C VAL A 51 -15.89 -20.68 28.01
N CYS A 52 -15.56 -20.99 26.77
CA CYS A 52 -16.36 -20.51 25.66
C CYS A 52 -17.62 -21.33 25.47
N ASN A 53 -18.72 -20.66 25.13
CA ASN A 53 -20.01 -21.31 24.93
C ASN A 53 -19.97 -22.31 23.76
N ASP A 54 -19.16 -22.01 22.75
CA ASP A 54 -18.95 -22.82 21.56
C ASP A 54 -17.46 -22.90 21.24
N GLN A 55 -17.07 -23.86 20.39
CA GLN A 55 -15.73 -23.86 19.83
C GLN A 55 -15.55 -22.64 18.92
N CYS A 56 -14.59 -21.78 19.26
CA CYS A 56 -14.24 -20.61 18.45
C CYS A 56 -13.51 -21.01 17.17
N HIS A 57 -13.61 -20.15 16.17
CA HIS A 57 -12.81 -20.24 14.94
C HIS A 57 -11.31 -20.17 15.28
N ASP A 58 -10.45 -20.77 14.45
CA ASP A 58 -8.99 -20.80 14.68
C ASP A 58 -8.37 -19.39 14.78
N ASN A 59 -8.96 -18.43 14.06
CA ASN A 59 -8.60 -17.00 14.10
C ASN A 59 -9.50 -16.18 15.04
N ALA A 60 -10.07 -16.80 16.06
CA ALA A 60 -10.83 -16.15 17.11
C ALA A 60 -10.27 -16.50 18.49
N LYS A 61 -10.53 -15.60 19.44
CA LYS A 61 -10.22 -15.80 20.85
C LYS A 61 -11.51 -15.84 21.66
N CYS A 62 -11.49 -16.61 22.74
CA CYS A 62 -12.56 -16.59 23.72
C CYS A 62 -12.44 -15.32 24.58
N ILE A 63 -13.48 -14.48 24.59
CA ILE A 63 -13.59 -13.30 25.44
C ILE A 63 -14.69 -13.51 26.48
N PHE A 64 -14.51 -12.95 27.68
CA PHE A 64 -15.52 -13.02 28.74
C PHE A 64 -16.84 -12.37 28.28
N PRO A 65 -18.02 -13.00 28.53
CA PRO A 65 -18.27 -14.20 29.33
C PRO A 65 -18.41 -15.49 28.50
N GLY A 66 -17.43 -15.80 27.64
CA GLY A 66 -17.44 -17.02 26.80
C GLY A 66 -17.92 -16.80 25.36
N LYS A 67 -17.75 -15.57 24.83
CA LYS A 67 -18.06 -15.23 23.44
C LYS A 67 -16.79 -15.37 22.59
N CYS A 68 -16.92 -15.84 21.36
CA CYS A 68 -15.80 -15.81 20.41
C CYS A 68 -15.70 -14.45 19.71
N GLU A 69 -14.48 -13.91 19.62
CA GLU A 69 -14.18 -12.67 18.93
C GLU A 69 -12.98 -12.86 18.01
N CYS A 70 -13.08 -12.41 16.77
CA CYS A 70 -12.01 -12.54 15.80
C CYS A 70 -10.76 -11.75 16.23
N VAL A 71 -9.58 -12.33 16.01
CA VAL A 71 -8.30 -11.69 16.40
C VAL A 71 -7.90 -10.61 15.40
N ASP A 72 -7.03 -9.69 15.85
CA ASP A 72 -6.33 -8.72 14.99
C ASP A 72 -7.18 -7.86 14.06
N GLY A 73 -8.46 -7.64 14.39
CA GLY A 73 -9.37 -6.83 13.58
C GLY A 73 -9.96 -7.55 12.36
N LEU A 74 -9.82 -8.88 12.29
CA LEU A 74 -10.61 -9.71 11.38
C LEU A 74 -12.11 -9.53 11.64
N ILE A 75 -12.93 -9.77 10.62
CA ILE A 75 -14.38 -9.55 10.68
C ILE A 75 -15.10 -10.90 10.55
N GLY A 76 -16.09 -11.14 11.40
CA GLY A 76 -16.89 -12.35 11.35
C GLY A 76 -17.68 -12.59 12.63
N ASP A 77 -18.19 -13.80 12.79
CA ASP A 77 -18.99 -14.21 13.96
C ASP A 77 -18.14 -14.77 15.11
N GLY A 78 -16.83 -14.98 14.89
CA GLY A 78 -15.91 -15.57 15.86
C GLY A 78 -16.00 -17.09 15.97
N LYS A 79 -17.01 -17.72 15.38
CA LYS A 79 -17.29 -19.17 15.52
C LYS A 79 -17.01 -19.91 14.24
N SER A 80 -17.67 -19.50 13.16
CA SER A 80 -17.60 -20.14 11.86
C SER A 80 -16.72 -19.35 10.89
N HIS A 81 -16.64 -18.03 11.04
CA HIS A 81 -15.91 -17.15 10.13
C HIS A 81 -15.15 -16.07 10.90
N CYS A 82 -13.90 -15.86 10.50
CA CYS A 82 -13.08 -14.71 10.87
C CYS A 82 -12.20 -14.35 9.69
N ASP A 83 -12.74 -13.50 8.82
CA ASP A 83 -12.18 -13.19 7.52
C ASP A 83 -11.45 -11.85 7.53
N LEU A 84 -10.57 -11.68 6.54
CA LEU A 84 -9.88 -10.42 6.33
C LEU A 84 -10.89 -9.35 5.90
N PRO A 85 -10.85 -8.15 6.49
CA PRO A 85 -11.75 -7.08 6.08
C PRO A 85 -11.47 -6.66 4.64
N ILE A 86 -12.52 -6.43 3.85
CA ILE A 86 -12.37 -5.87 2.51
C ILE A 86 -12.08 -4.36 2.66
N PRO A 87 -10.94 -3.85 2.18
CA PRO A 87 -10.66 -2.43 2.26
C PRO A 87 -11.59 -1.64 1.34
N LYS A 88 -11.87 -0.39 1.70
CA LYS A 88 -12.54 0.59 0.87
C LYS A 88 -11.50 1.43 0.14
N LEU A 89 -11.46 1.36 -1.18
CA LEU A 89 -10.47 2.11 -1.96
C LEU A 89 -10.90 3.58 -2.09
N LEU A 90 -10.08 4.50 -1.57
CA LEU A 90 -10.40 5.93 -1.51
C LEU A 90 -9.87 6.69 -2.73
N SER A 91 -8.59 6.49 -3.04
CA SER A 91 -7.91 7.25 -4.10
C SER A 91 -6.77 6.45 -4.73
N VAL A 92 -6.41 6.82 -5.96
CA VAL A 92 -5.27 6.26 -6.68
C VAL A 92 -4.49 7.40 -7.32
N SER A 93 -3.18 7.45 -7.06
CA SER A 93 -2.30 8.50 -7.55
C SER A 93 -0.96 7.94 -8.08
N PRO A 94 -0.50 8.31 -9.28
CA PRO A 94 -1.21 9.16 -10.25
C PRO A 94 -2.38 8.43 -10.93
N SER A 95 -3.42 9.18 -11.32
CA SER A 95 -4.54 8.64 -12.11
C SER A 95 -4.22 8.50 -13.59
N LYS A 96 -3.13 9.12 -14.07
CA LYS A 96 -2.62 9.01 -15.43
C LYS A 96 -1.25 8.34 -15.41
N VAL A 97 -1.10 7.25 -16.15
CA VAL A 97 0.10 6.41 -16.20
C VAL A 97 0.61 6.28 -17.63
N SER A 98 1.89 5.98 -17.80
CA SER A 98 2.47 5.83 -19.13
C SER A 98 2.00 4.54 -19.82
N LYS A 99 1.63 4.63 -21.11
CA LYS A 99 1.44 3.47 -21.98
C LYS A 99 2.72 2.68 -22.27
N ILE A 100 3.90 3.27 -22.06
CA ILE A 100 5.19 2.70 -22.52
C ILE A 100 6.03 2.27 -21.32
N ASN A 101 6.11 3.12 -20.30
CA ASN A 101 7.01 2.89 -19.17
C ASN A 101 6.25 2.34 -17.95
N PRO A 102 6.80 1.34 -17.23
CA PRO A 102 6.23 0.89 -15.98
C PRO A 102 6.19 2.05 -14.98
N THR A 103 5.06 2.19 -14.29
CA THR A 103 4.82 3.29 -13.34
C THR A 103 4.44 2.69 -11.99
N ILE A 104 4.75 3.38 -10.90
CA ILE A 104 4.25 3.00 -9.57
C ILE A 104 3.09 3.93 -9.23
N ILE A 105 1.95 3.34 -8.86
CA ILE A 105 0.81 4.08 -8.32
C ILE A 105 0.71 3.83 -6.81
N THR A 106 0.26 4.83 -6.08
CA THR A 106 -0.12 4.75 -4.68
C THR A 106 -1.64 4.64 -4.61
N ALA A 107 -2.13 3.56 -4.00
CA ALA A 107 -3.53 3.32 -3.71
C ALA A 107 -3.77 3.62 -2.22
N GLU A 108 -4.63 4.60 -1.94
CA GLU A 108 -5.07 4.96 -0.60
C GLU A 108 -6.37 4.22 -0.26
N TYR A 109 -6.45 3.67 0.94
CA TYR A 109 -7.60 2.89 1.36
C TYR A 109 -7.99 3.13 2.82
N GLU A 110 -9.23 2.78 3.12
CA GLU A 110 -9.81 2.78 4.46
C GLU A 110 -10.21 1.35 4.85
N ILE A 111 -10.13 1.02 6.14
CA ILE A 111 -10.59 -0.26 6.69
C ILE A 111 -11.56 0.07 7.82
N SER A 112 -12.68 -0.65 7.88
CA SER A 112 -13.71 -0.49 8.92
C SER A 112 -13.31 -1.04 10.29
N SER A 113 -12.20 -1.78 10.37
CA SER A 113 -11.70 -2.42 11.58
C SER A 113 -10.29 -1.95 11.94
N ASN A 114 -9.83 -2.34 13.14
CA ASN A 114 -8.45 -2.07 13.60
C ASN A 114 -7.40 -3.00 12.95
N PHE A 115 -7.76 -3.66 11.84
CA PHE A 115 -6.88 -4.59 11.15
C PHE A 115 -5.63 -3.89 10.61
N THR A 116 -4.48 -4.53 10.78
CA THR A 116 -3.20 -4.05 10.23
C THR A 116 -2.72 -5.02 9.16
N ALA A 117 -2.88 -4.64 7.90
CA ALA A 117 -2.47 -5.47 6.77
C ALA A 117 -0.96 -5.76 6.79
N ILE A 118 -0.57 -7.03 6.71
CA ILE A 118 0.85 -7.44 6.60
C ILE A 118 1.30 -7.39 5.13
N ALA A 119 0.42 -7.79 4.22
CA ALA A 119 0.62 -7.80 2.78
C ALA A 119 -0.63 -7.31 2.07
N GLY A 120 -0.49 -6.99 0.79
CA GLY A 120 -1.61 -6.63 -0.08
C GLY A 120 -1.31 -6.99 -1.52
N TYR A 121 -2.36 -6.91 -2.35
CA TYR A 121 -2.34 -7.17 -3.77
C TYR A 121 -3.08 -6.05 -4.49
N CYS A 122 -2.60 -5.68 -5.66
CA CYS A 122 -3.25 -4.73 -6.55
C CYS A 122 -3.64 -5.44 -7.83
N ARG A 123 -4.91 -5.29 -8.22
CA ARG A 123 -5.44 -5.73 -9.51
C ARG A 123 -5.69 -4.50 -10.38
N ILE A 124 -5.08 -4.48 -11.56
CA ILE A 124 -5.22 -3.44 -12.57
C ILE A 124 -5.68 -4.13 -13.85
N GLY A 125 -6.95 -3.96 -14.20
CA GLY A 125 -7.59 -4.77 -15.24
C GLY A 125 -7.56 -6.27 -14.89
N THR A 126 -6.88 -7.07 -15.71
CA THR A 126 -6.69 -8.51 -15.48
C THR A 126 -5.39 -8.86 -14.76
N LEU A 127 -4.48 -7.89 -14.61
CA LEU A 127 -3.15 -8.11 -14.05
C LEU A 127 -3.19 -7.94 -12.54
N ILE A 128 -2.63 -8.92 -11.83
CA ILE A 128 -2.51 -8.91 -10.38
C ILE A 128 -1.02 -8.81 -10.01
N SER A 129 -0.70 -7.91 -9.10
CA SER A 129 0.66 -7.70 -8.59
C SER A 129 0.66 -7.62 -7.07
N LYS A 130 1.76 -8.05 -6.43
CA LYS A 130 1.95 -7.86 -4.99
C LYS A 130 2.16 -6.38 -4.71
N ALA A 131 1.46 -5.86 -3.70
CA ALA A 131 1.59 -4.49 -3.25
C ALA A 131 2.75 -4.33 -2.26
N GLU A 132 3.45 -3.21 -2.33
CA GLU A 132 4.41 -2.79 -1.31
C GLU A 132 3.68 -1.91 -0.29
N LYS A 133 3.72 -2.30 0.98
CA LYS A 133 3.11 -1.53 2.07
C LYS A 133 3.95 -0.30 2.38
N VAL A 134 3.37 0.88 2.19
CA VAL A 134 4.02 2.15 2.53
C VAL A 134 3.63 2.59 3.93
N SER A 135 2.33 2.54 4.24
CA SER A 135 1.77 2.98 5.51
C SER A 135 0.61 2.07 5.93
N ARG A 136 -0.14 2.46 6.98
CA ARG A 136 -1.36 1.73 7.40
C ARG A 136 -2.52 1.87 6.42
N ARG A 137 -2.46 2.86 5.51
CA ARG A 137 -3.57 3.24 4.61
C ARG A 137 -3.15 3.34 3.16
N GLU A 138 -1.91 2.95 2.84
CA GLU A 138 -1.37 3.12 1.49
C GLU A 138 -0.61 1.89 1.02
N PHE A 139 -0.87 1.54 -0.23
CA PHE A 139 -0.15 0.53 -0.99
C PHE A 139 0.48 1.13 -2.23
N LYS A 140 1.73 0.73 -2.51
CA LYS A 140 2.38 0.96 -3.80
C LYS A 140 2.16 -0.25 -4.71
N CYS A 141 1.62 0.01 -5.88
CA CYS A 141 1.33 -0.99 -6.89
C CYS A 141 2.19 -0.73 -8.13
N LYS A 142 2.80 -1.78 -8.68
CA LYS A 142 3.51 -1.70 -9.96
C LYS A 142 2.51 -1.82 -11.10
N VAL A 143 2.44 -0.79 -11.94
CA VAL A 143 1.61 -0.76 -13.14
C VAL A 143 2.44 -1.22 -14.33
N ILE A 144 1.95 -2.25 -15.02
CA ILE A 144 2.54 -2.73 -16.26
C ILE A 144 1.91 -1.93 -17.42
N PRO A 145 2.70 -1.47 -18.40
CA PRO A 145 2.22 -0.86 -19.63
C PRO A 145 1.07 -1.64 -20.29
N SER A 146 0.09 -0.93 -20.83
CA SER A 146 -1.06 -1.55 -21.51
C SER A 146 -1.62 -0.65 -22.61
N GLU A 147 -2.15 -1.28 -23.66
CA GLU A 147 -2.84 -0.60 -24.76
C GLU A 147 -4.26 -0.15 -24.39
N THR A 148 -4.88 -0.79 -23.39
CA THR A 148 -6.22 -0.41 -22.95
C THR A 148 -6.17 0.97 -22.28
N PRO A 149 -6.89 1.98 -22.77
CA PRO A 149 -6.71 3.36 -22.33
C PRO A 149 -7.17 3.60 -20.90
N ILE A 150 -8.11 2.81 -20.39
CA ILE A 150 -8.65 2.93 -19.04
C ILE A 150 -8.71 1.54 -18.42
N GLN A 151 -8.19 1.39 -17.20
CA GLN A 151 -8.29 0.16 -16.44
C GLN A 151 -8.78 0.39 -15.02
N ARG A 152 -9.63 -0.52 -14.54
CA ARG A 152 -10.11 -0.53 -13.16
C ARG A 152 -8.98 -0.94 -12.23
N VAL A 153 -8.87 -0.25 -11.10
CA VAL A 153 -7.97 -0.58 -10.00
C VAL A 153 -8.78 -1.17 -8.86
N SER A 154 -8.30 -2.26 -8.31
CA SER A 154 -8.84 -2.89 -7.10
C SER A 154 -7.69 -3.35 -6.22
N ILE A 155 -7.88 -3.36 -4.91
CA ILE A 155 -6.90 -3.91 -3.96
C ILE A 155 -7.50 -5.05 -3.14
N SER A 156 -6.64 -5.85 -2.53
CA SER A 156 -7.01 -7.01 -1.73
C SER A 156 -5.93 -7.32 -0.69
N PHE A 157 -6.30 -7.85 0.47
CA PHE A 157 -5.33 -8.35 1.47
C PHE A 157 -5.01 -9.83 1.29
N ASP A 158 -5.89 -10.60 0.64
CA ASP A 158 -5.85 -12.07 0.53
C ASP A 158 -5.75 -12.59 -0.91
N ASN A 159 -5.77 -11.71 -1.92
CA ASN A 159 -5.84 -12.05 -3.34
C ASN A 159 -7.15 -12.76 -3.76
N ILE A 160 -8.17 -12.75 -2.92
CA ILE A 160 -9.47 -13.42 -3.13
C ILE A 160 -10.59 -12.37 -3.08
N SER A 161 -10.60 -11.59 -2.02
CA SER A 161 -11.59 -10.56 -1.70
C SER A 161 -11.09 -9.21 -2.18
N TRP A 162 -11.81 -8.59 -3.11
CA TRP A 162 -11.40 -7.35 -3.79
C TRP A 162 -12.33 -6.20 -3.45
N THR A 163 -11.77 -5.00 -3.42
CA THR A 163 -12.53 -3.75 -3.27
C THR A 163 -13.59 -3.59 -4.35
N GLU A 164 -14.78 -3.14 -3.96
CA GLU A 164 -15.92 -2.96 -4.87
C GLU A 164 -15.94 -1.59 -5.56
N GLU A 165 -15.14 -0.63 -5.10
CA GLU A 165 -15.11 0.70 -5.70
C GLU A 165 -14.64 0.67 -7.16
N ALA A 166 -15.19 1.58 -7.94
CA ALA A 166 -14.89 1.74 -9.36
C ALA A 166 -13.90 2.89 -9.57
N LEU A 167 -12.66 2.70 -9.12
CA LEU A 167 -11.56 3.62 -9.46
C LEU A 167 -10.83 3.15 -10.71
N TYR A 168 -10.35 4.10 -11.50
CA TYR A 168 -9.72 3.85 -12.77
C TYR A 168 -8.43 4.64 -12.91
N ILE A 169 -7.46 4.05 -13.62
CA ILE A 169 -6.29 4.76 -14.14
C ILE A 169 -6.40 4.87 -15.65
N GLN A 170 -5.87 5.97 -16.19
CA GLN A 170 -5.81 6.23 -17.62
C GLN A 170 -4.38 6.05 -18.13
N PHE A 171 -4.21 5.18 -19.12
CA PHE A 171 -2.95 5.02 -19.83
C PHE A 171 -2.85 6.09 -20.91
N ILE A 172 -1.94 7.04 -20.70
CA ILE A 172 -1.63 8.10 -21.65
C ILE A 172 -0.33 7.77 -22.37
N GLU A 173 -0.30 8.05 -23.67
CA GLU A 173 0.97 8.13 -24.38
C GLU A 173 1.65 9.38 -23.87
N ASN A 174 2.78 9.18 -23.20
CA ASN A 174 3.70 10.28 -22.96
C ASN A 174 4.27 10.64 -24.33
N TYR A 175 3.51 11.38 -25.12
CA TYR A 175 4.10 12.13 -26.22
C TYR A 175 5.16 13.00 -25.57
N ALA A 176 6.43 12.71 -25.90
CA ALA A 176 7.47 13.71 -25.74
C ALA A 176 6.87 15.00 -26.30
N PRO A 177 6.86 16.11 -25.53
CA PRO A 177 6.07 17.25 -25.90
C PRO A 177 6.47 17.61 -27.33
N GLU A 178 5.51 17.62 -28.25
CA GLU A 178 5.77 17.86 -29.69
C GLU A 178 6.56 19.16 -29.89
N THR A 179 6.51 20.05 -28.89
CA THR A 179 7.37 21.22 -28.77
C THR A 179 8.85 20.92 -28.97
N PHE A 180 9.40 19.78 -28.53
CA PHE A 180 10.83 19.49 -28.76
C PHE A 180 11.12 19.25 -30.24
N GLN A 181 10.24 18.56 -30.97
CA GLN A 181 10.40 18.36 -32.41
C GLN A 181 10.22 19.67 -33.18
N ILE A 182 9.21 20.47 -32.84
CA ILE A 182 8.95 21.77 -33.48
C ILE A 182 10.11 22.73 -33.22
N VAL A 183 10.59 22.83 -31.97
CA VAL A 183 11.72 23.69 -31.61
C VAL A 183 12.98 23.25 -32.35
N TRP A 184 13.27 21.95 -32.43
CA TRP A 184 14.40 21.43 -33.19
C TRP A 184 14.31 21.76 -34.69
N GLN A 185 13.14 21.59 -35.30
CA GLN A 185 12.90 21.96 -36.70
C GLN A 185 13.10 23.46 -36.93
N VAL A 186 12.56 24.31 -36.06
CA VAL A 186 12.74 25.78 -36.13
C VAL A 186 14.22 26.16 -36.04
N TRP A 187 14.99 25.56 -35.12
CA TRP A 187 16.43 25.81 -35.01
C TRP A 187 17.19 25.39 -36.27
N ILE A 188 16.84 24.25 -36.88
CA ILE A 188 17.42 23.83 -38.16
C ILE A 188 17.14 24.87 -39.25
N PHE A 189 15.89 25.36 -39.36
CA PHE A 189 15.55 26.40 -40.34
C PHE A 189 16.33 27.70 -40.11
N VAL A 190 16.48 28.15 -38.86
CA VAL A 190 17.28 29.34 -38.52
C VAL A 190 18.74 29.15 -38.92
N ILE A 191 19.33 27.99 -38.64
CA ILE A 191 20.72 27.68 -39.01
C ILE A 191 20.90 27.69 -40.54
N ILE A 192 19.94 27.12 -41.29
CA ILE A 192 19.98 27.12 -42.76
C ILE A 192 19.89 28.55 -43.31
N ILE A 193 18.99 29.39 -42.78
CA ILE A 193 18.85 30.78 -43.22
C ILE A 193 20.13 31.58 -42.90
N VAL A 194 20.63 31.50 -41.66
CA VAL A 194 21.85 32.21 -41.26
C VAL A 194 23.06 31.73 -42.06
N GLY A 195 23.18 30.41 -42.26
CA GLY A 195 24.23 29.81 -43.08
C GLY A 195 24.14 30.25 -44.54
N GLY A 196 22.94 30.27 -45.14
CA GLY A 196 22.71 30.73 -46.50
C GLY A 196 23.04 32.22 -46.69
N VAL A 197 22.60 33.07 -45.76
CA VAL A 197 22.95 34.50 -45.74
C VAL A 197 24.47 34.69 -45.61
N TYR A 198 25.11 33.95 -44.70
CA TYR A 198 26.56 34.00 -44.53
C TYR A 198 27.31 33.60 -45.81
N LEU A 199 26.92 32.49 -46.44
CA LEU A 199 27.51 32.02 -47.70
C LEU A 199 27.30 33.03 -48.83
N TYR A 200 26.10 33.62 -48.95
CA TYR A 200 25.79 34.66 -49.92
C TYR A 200 26.68 35.90 -49.77
N PHE A 201 26.87 36.39 -48.54
CA PHE A 201 27.80 37.51 -48.30
C PHE A 201 29.26 37.12 -48.60
N ARG A 202 29.63 35.86 -48.36
CA ARG A 202 30.97 35.33 -48.67
C ARG A 202 31.24 35.29 -50.17
N THR A 203 30.29 34.82 -50.98
CA THR A 203 30.44 34.76 -52.44
C THR A 203 30.48 36.16 -53.05
N LYS A 204 29.60 37.06 -52.62
CA LYS A 204 29.59 38.45 -53.07
C LYS A 204 30.93 39.16 -52.81
N LYS A 205 31.53 38.94 -51.64
CA LYS A 205 32.85 39.51 -51.30
C LYS A 205 33.98 38.97 -52.17
N VAL A 206 33.86 37.73 -52.69
CA VAL A 206 34.84 37.15 -53.63
C VAL A 206 34.69 37.77 -55.02
N GLU A 207 33.46 37.97 -55.48
CA GLU A 207 33.16 38.62 -56.76
C GLU A 207 33.68 40.07 -56.78
N GLU A 208 33.41 40.86 -55.73
CA GLU A 208 33.90 42.23 -55.60
C GLU A 208 35.44 42.31 -55.66
N LYS A 209 36.13 41.35 -55.04
CA LYS A 209 37.60 41.25 -55.13
C LYS A 209 38.06 40.88 -56.54
N ALA A 210 37.40 39.94 -57.20
CA ALA A 210 37.74 39.54 -58.57
C ALA A 210 37.55 40.70 -59.57
N GLU A 211 36.49 41.51 -59.41
CA GLU A 211 36.28 42.71 -60.21
C GLU A 211 37.37 43.77 -59.98
N GLN A 212 37.80 43.97 -58.73
CA GLN A 212 38.91 44.90 -58.42
C GLN A 212 40.22 44.45 -59.04
N PHE A 213 40.59 43.18 -58.92
CA PHE A 213 41.80 42.63 -59.58
C PHE A 213 41.74 42.80 -61.11
N THR A 214 40.60 42.52 -61.73
CA THR A 214 40.42 42.68 -63.19
C THR A 214 40.56 44.16 -63.62
N LYS A 215 40.10 45.12 -62.79
CA LYS A 215 40.27 46.56 -63.06
C LYS A 215 41.74 47.00 -62.93
N GLU A 216 42.45 46.50 -61.93
CA GLU A 216 43.88 46.81 -61.72
C GLU A 216 44.77 46.24 -62.83
N GLU A 217 44.52 45.00 -63.28
CA GLU A 217 45.24 44.41 -64.42
C GLU A 217 45.04 45.20 -65.70
N LYS A 218 43.78 45.55 -66.04
CA LYS A 218 43.48 46.39 -67.20
C LYS A 218 44.19 47.75 -67.16
N LYS A 219 44.34 48.35 -65.98
CA LYS A 219 45.07 49.62 -65.82
C LYS A 219 46.57 49.47 -66.10
N LYS A 220 47.20 48.39 -65.61
CA LYS A 220 48.63 48.13 -65.86
C LYS A 220 48.95 47.91 -67.35
N PHE A 221 48.05 47.30 -68.11
CA PHE A 221 48.23 47.10 -69.55
C PHE A 221 48.14 48.39 -70.38
N LEU A 222 47.47 49.44 -69.88
CA LEU A 222 47.32 50.71 -70.60
C LEU A 222 48.50 51.68 -70.39
N GLU A 223 49.39 51.40 -69.44
CA GLU A 223 50.53 52.26 -69.10
C GLU A 223 51.86 51.81 -69.76
N ILE A 224 51.83 50.81 -70.65
CA ILE A 224 52.96 50.30 -71.45
C ILE A 224 52.78 50.72 -72.91
#